data_AF-A0A3S0ITA9-F1
#
_entry.id   AF-A0A3S0ITA9-F1
#
_cell.length_a   1.000
_cell.length_b   1.000
_cell.length_c   1.000
_cell.angle_alpha   90.00
_cell.angle_beta   90.00
_cell.angle_gamma   90.00
#
_symmetry.space_group_name_H-M   'P 1'
#
loop_
_entity.id
_entity.type
_entity.pdbx_description
1 polymer ?
#
loop_
_entity_poly.entity_id
_entity_poly.type
_entity_poly.pdbx_seq_one_letter_code
_entity_poly.pdbx_strand_id
1 'polypeptide(L)'
;MQDAAMDVAMPTRKGRHLVPMGLLLALTACSPYADAERDVAAGGRGLAKLNPSPQQGYELVLTLKDAPGPFAVVEGVAQYDVSNHRDCGRVLWATGTASRITSQELVELHKVDENEYRGTFYLDRMQDEDYYGRSVCHWTLTGVGAMLRATTGEADTRFLTFVDKERMESDSPLTLYYPNLIYPRADTVANFGASGEEDPSGYSEDLRDALFSTTTTVQKLVP
;
A
#
# COMPACT_ATOMS: atom_id res chain seq x y z
N MET A 1 -5.98 19.41 84.80
CA MET A 1 -5.30 20.60 85.34
C MET A 1 -3.82 20.33 85.21
N GLN A 2 -3.23 20.85 84.13
CA GLN A 2 -2.31 21.99 84.20
C GLN A 2 -1.05 21.62 84.99
N ASP A 3 0.07 21.50 84.29
CA ASP A 3 1.18 22.38 84.60
C ASP A 3 2.17 22.45 83.43
N ALA A 4 2.69 23.65 83.25
CA ALA A 4 3.63 24.02 82.23
C ALA A 4 5.08 23.78 82.71
N ALA A 5 5.95 23.62 81.70
CA ALA A 5 7.21 24.33 81.53
C ALA A 5 8.52 23.50 81.55
N MET A 6 9.40 23.98 80.64
CA MET A 6 10.87 23.90 80.63
C MET A 6 11.57 22.73 79.90
N ASP A 7 11.70 22.92 78.60
CA ASP A 7 12.93 23.28 77.85
C ASP A 7 14.23 22.43 77.91
N VAL A 8 14.82 22.34 76.71
CA VAL A 8 16.20 22.01 76.28
C VAL A 8 16.74 20.58 76.43
N ALA A 9 16.94 19.89 75.28
CA ALA A 9 18.27 19.69 74.67
C ALA A 9 18.23 18.68 73.51
N MET A 10 18.66 19.12 72.31
CA MET A 10 18.92 18.26 71.16
C MET A 10 20.16 17.38 71.36
N PRO A 11 20.25 16.24 70.66
CA PRO A 11 21.43 16.03 69.84
C PRO A 11 21.14 15.60 68.40
N THR A 12 22.14 15.90 67.59
CA THR A 12 22.21 15.94 66.14
C THR A 12 22.33 14.58 65.44
N ARG A 13 21.49 14.44 64.41
CA ARG A 13 21.67 13.82 63.07
C ARG A 13 22.91 12.93 62.84
N LYS A 14 22.68 11.64 62.52
CA LYS A 14 23.62 10.81 61.73
C LYS A 14 22.89 9.88 60.76
N GLY A 15 23.20 10.08 59.47
CA GLY A 15 23.06 9.21 58.29
C GLY A 15 21.90 8.21 58.17
N ARG A 16 20.96 8.47 57.27
CA ARG A 16 20.15 7.42 56.61
C ARG A 16 20.60 7.30 55.16
N HIS A 17 21.06 6.11 54.81
CA HIS A 17 21.47 5.71 53.47
C HIS A 17 20.29 5.81 52.50
N LEU A 18 20.48 6.54 51.40
CA LEU A 18 19.60 6.55 50.23
C LEU A 18 19.85 5.26 49.45
N VAL A 19 18.81 4.43 49.30
CA VAL A 19 18.79 3.34 48.32
C VAL A 19 18.52 3.98 46.95
N PRO A 20 19.41 3.89 45.96
CA PRO A 20 19.09 4.36 44.62
C PRO A 20 18.21 3.29 43.96
N MET A 21 16.97 3.69 43.66
CA MET A 21 16.07 2.98 42.75
C MET A 21 16.79 2.84 41.40
N GLY A 22 17.21 1.63 41.05
CA GLY A 22 17.87 1.34 39.79
C GLY A 22 16.96 1.71 38.61
N LEU A 23 17.46 2.61 37.77
CA LEU A 23 16.86 2.96 36.49
C LEU A 23 16.98 1.73 35.56
N LEU A 24 15.89 0.97 35.41
CA LEU A 24 15.78 -0.05 34.36
C LEU A 24 15.70 0.67 33.01
N LEU A 25 16.86 0.90 32.40
CA LEU A 25 16.98 1.22 30.98
C LEU A 25 16.48 0.00 30.20
N ALA A 26 15.22 0.04 29.78
CA ALA A 26 14.69 -0.89 28.79
C ALA A 26 15.45 -0.66 27.48
N LEU A 27 16.43 -1.53 27.20
CA LEU A 27 17.01 -1.67 25.88
C LEU A 27 15.89 -2.17 24.96
N THR A 28 15.19 -1.25 24.30
CA THR A 28 14.40 -1.59 23.11
C THR A 28 15.39 -2.03 22.04
N ALA A 29 15.71 -3.32 22.01
CA ALA A 29 16.44 -3.89 20.90
C ALA A 29 15.61 -3.61 19.64
N CYS A 30 16.13 -2.79 18.73
CA CYS A 30 15.54 -2.59 17.42
C CYS A 30 15.61 -3.94 16.71
N SER A 31 14.49 -4.67 16.72
CA SER A 31 14.39 -5.88 15.93
C SER A 31 14.29 -5.46 14.46
N PRO A 32 15.14 -5.97 13.56
CA PRO A 32 15.06 -5.64 12.13
C PRO A 32 13.68 -5.94 11.53
N TYR A 33 12.92 -6.85 12.16
CA TYR A 33 11.54 -7.13 11.78
C TYR A 33 10.56 -6.00 12.12
N ALA A 34 10.75 -5.32 13.25
CA ALA A 34 9.90 -4.18 13.62
C ALA A 34 10.14 -2.99 12.69
N ASP A 35 11.38 -2.80 12.23
CA ASP A 35 11.70 -1.80 11.20
C ASP A 35 11.05 -2.18 9.86
N ALA A 36 11.15 -3.46 9.46
CA ALA A 36 10.52 -3.93 8.23
C ALA A 36 8.99 -3.80 8.25
N GLU A 37 8.34 -4.08 9.37
CA GLU A 37 6.88 -3.91 9.52
C GLU A 37 6.47 -2.43 9.43
N ARG A 38 7.28 -1.52 10.00
CA ARG A 38 7.07 -0.07 9.85
C ARG A 38 7.27 0.40 8.41
N ASP A 39 8.28 -0.13 7.72
CA ASP A 39 8.54 0.19 6.33
C ASP A 39 7.37 -0.22 5.44
N VAL A 40 6.85 -1.45 5.59
CA VAL A 40 5.64 -1.91 4.89
C VAL A 40 4.43 -1.01 5.21
N ALA A 41 4.23 -0.63 6.48
CA ALA A 41 3.15 0.27 6.86
C ALA A 41 3.27 1.68 6.25
N ALA A 42 4.48 2.09 5.87
CA ALA A 42 4.76 3.35 5.18
C ALA A 42 4.73 3.22 3.63
N GLY A 43 4.35 2.05 3.11
CA GLY A 43 4.34 1.78 1.65
C GLY A 43 5.66 1.27 1.09
N GLY A 44 6.61 0.92 1.95
CA GLY A 44 7.86 0.26 1.58
C GLY A 44 7.70 -1.25 1.41
N ARG A 45 8.84 -1.94 1.32
CA ARG A 45 8.95 -3.38 1.02
C ARG A 45 9.28 -4.24 2.23
N GLY A 46 9.60 -3.62 3.37
CA GLY A 46 10.14 -4.28 4.54
C GLY A 46 11.48 -4.92 4.21
N LEU A 47 11.55 -6.25 4.35
CA LEU A 47 12.76 -7.01 4.01
C LEU A 47 12.80 -7.42 2.52
N ALA A 48 11.70 -7.24 1.78
CA ALA A 48 11.61 -7.68 0.40
C ALA A 48 12.59 -6.93 -0.51
N LYS A 49 13.19 -7.65 -1.45
CA LYS A 49 14.16 -7.09 -2.41
C LYS A 49 13.62 -7.14 -3.83
N LEU A 50 14.17 -6.27 -4.67
CA LEU A 50 13.90 -6.25 -6.09
C LEU A 50 14.91 -7.13 -6.82
N ASN A 51 14.44 -7.83 -7.84
CA ASN A 51 15.29 -8.53 -8.78
C ASN A 51 16.17 -7.48 -9.52
N PRO A 52 17.51 -7.58 -9.45
CA PRO A 52 18.40 -6.61 -10.09
C PRO A 52 18.35 -6.65 -11.62
N SER A 53 17.81 -7.71 -12.22
CA SER A 53 17.71 -7.86 -13.69
C SER A 53 16.45 -8.64 -14.08
N PRO A 54 15.25 -8.02 -13.97
CA PRO A 54 14.00 -8.67 -14.35
C PRO A 54 13.95 -8.90 -15.87
N GLN A 55 13.39 -10.03 -16.29
CA GLN A 55 13.36 -10.48 -17.69
C GLN A 55 11.94 -10.63 -18.25
N GLN A 56 10.92 -10.72 -17.39
CA GLN A 56 9.55 -11.02 -17.80
C GLN A 56 8.72 -9.75 -17.95
N GLY A 57 9.05 -8.94 -18.97
CA GLY A 57 8.42 -7.64 -19.23
C GLY A 57 7.00 -7.73 -19.81
N TYR A 58 6.13 -6.86 -19.32
CA TYR A 58 4.76 -6.64 -19.78
C TYR A 58 4.50 -5.14 -19.92
N GLU A 59 3.58 -4.79 -20.81
CA GLU A 59 3.10 -3.44 -21.01
C GLU A 59 1.66 -3.34 -20.51
N LEU A 60 1.40 -2.34 -19.67
CA LEU A 60 0.07 -1.87 -19.35
C LEU A 60 -0.28 -0.73 -20.31
N VAL A 61 -1.43 -0.84 -20.98
CA VAL A 61 -1.99 0.22 -21.82
C VAL A 61 -3.33 0.63 -21.23
N LEU A 62 -3.43 1.91 -20.84
CA LEU A 62 -4.62 2.52 -20.27
C LEU A 62 -5.18 3.53 -21.27
N THR A 63 -6.42 3.32 -21.70
CA THR A 63 -7.15 4.22 -22.61
C THR A 63 -8.32 4.86 -21.88
N LEU A 64 -8.54 6.14 -22.13
CA LEU A 64 -9.67 6.92 -21.62
C LEU A 64 -10.68 7.17 -22.74
N LYS A 65 -11.97 7.14 -22.40
CA LYS A 65 -13.03 7.51 -23.32
C LYS A 65 -14.04 8.42 -22.62
N ASP A 66 -14.43 9.49 -23.32
CA ASP A 66 -15.45 10.45 -22.88
C ASP A 66 -15.15 11.10 -21.51
N ALA A 67 -13.86 11.23 -21.16
CA ALA A 67 -13.43 11.83 -19.89
C ALA A 67 -13.93 13.29 -19.77
N PRO A 68 -14.52 13.71 -18.63
CA PRO A 68 -15.06 15.06 -18.48
C PRO A 68 -14.01 16.17 -18.51
N GLY A 69 -12.74 15.80 -18.30
CA GLY A 69 -11.61 16.71 -18.30
C GLY A 69 -10.27 15.96 -18.16
N PRO A 70 -9.16 16.71 -18.05
CA PRO A 70 -7.82 16.14 -17.98
C PRO A 70 -7.50 15.55 -16.61
N PHE A 71 -6.71 14.47 -16.60
CA PHE A 71 -6.12 13.91 -15.38
C PHE A 71 -4.69 14.44 -15.19
N ALA A 72 -4.46 15.16 -14.09
CA ALA A 72 -3.12 15.66 -13.74
C ALA A 72 -2.23 14.57 -13.12
N VAL A 73 -2.82 13.55 -12.50
CA VAL A 73 -2.11 12.43 -11.89
C VAL A 73 -2.60 11.13 -12.50
N VAL A 74 -1.68 10.34 -13.04
CA VAL A 74 -1.90 8.98 -13.53
C VAL A 74 -0.76 8.12 -13.03
N GLU A 75 -1.03 7.28 -12.04
CA GLU A 75 -0.04 6.45 -11.37
C GLU A 75 -0.36 4.98 -11.61
N GLY A 76 0.60 4.22 -12.13
CA GLY A 76 0.47 2.77 -12.28
C GLY A 76 1.05 2.05 -11.07
N VAL A 77 0.46 0.91 -10.71
CA VAL A 77 0.96 0.05 -9.63
C VAL A 77 0.85 -1.42 -10.05
N ALA A 78 1.92 -2.17 -9.83
CA ALA A 78 1.93 -3.62 -9.93
C ALA A 78 1.95 -4.22 -8.51
N GLN A 79 1.01 -5.12 -8.24
CA GLN A 79 0.88 -5.81 -6.95
C GLN A 79 1.57 -7.17 -7.02
N TYR A 80 2.40 -7.46 -6.02
CA TYR A 80 3.06 -8.75 -5.84
C TYR A 80 2.78 -9.29 -4.45
N ASP A 81 2.48 -10.58 -4.37
CA ASP A 81 2.23 -11.28 -3.12
C ASP A 81 3.09 -12.54 -3.04
N VAL A 82 3.51 -12.89 -1.82
CA VAL A 82 4.20 -14.16 -1.59
C VAL A 82 3.19 -15.31 -1.52
N SER A 83 3.29 -16.22 -2.49
CA SER A 83 2.39 -17.36 -2.65
C SER A 83 2.47 -18.36 -1.48
N ASN A 84 3.67 -18.57 -0.92
CA ASN A 84 3.97 -19.50 0.17
C ASN A 84 4.24 -18.80 1.52
N HIS A 85 3.60 -17.66 1.79
CA HIS A 85 3.84 -16.85 2.99
C HIS A 85 3.72 -17.63 4.32
N ARG A 86 2.90 -18.69 4.36
CA ARG A 86 2.75 -19.58 5.53
C ARG A 86 4.07 -20.26 5.92
N ASP A 87 4.87 -20.63 4.93
CA ASP A 87 6.09 -21.41 5.11
C ASP A 87 7.32 -20.52 5.31
N CYS A 88 7.36 -19.36 4.65
CA CYS A 88 8.54 -18.49 4.65
C CYS A 88 8.38 -17.23 5.52
N GLY A 89 7.16 -16.76 5.77
CA GLY A 89 6.92 -15.44 6.36
C GLY A 89 7.12 -15.36 7.86
N ARG A 90 7.11 -14.13 8.41
CA ARG A 90 7.23 -13.92 9.86
C ARG A 90 6.02 -14.48 10.61
N VAL A 91 6.26 -15.35 11.58
CA VAL A 91 5.23 -15.84 12.50
C VAL A 91 4.92 -14.76 13.53
N LEU A 92 3.66 -14.33 13.58
CA LEU A 92 3.18 -13.39 14.58
C LEU A 92 3.01 -14.09 15.91
N TRP A 93 3.60 -13.54 16.96
CA TRP A 93 3.52 -14.12 18.31
C TRP A 93 2.08 -14.22 18.82
N ALA A 94 1.21 -13.27 18.45
CA ALA A 94 -0.15 -13.18 18.94
C ALA A 94 -1.09 -14.25 18.34
N THR A 95 -0.85 -14.65 17.09
CA THR A 95 -1.73 -15.57 16.35
C THR A 95 -1.10 -16.93 16.07
N GLY A 96 0.23 -17.04 16.18
CA GLY A 96 0.98 -18.22 15.76
C GLY A 96 0.98 -18.44 14.24
N THR A 97 0.48 -17.49 13.46
CA THR A 97 0.38 -17.58 11.99
C THR A 97 1.40 -16.69 11.31
N ALA A 98 1.87 -17.10 10.14
CA ALA A 98 2.71 -16.24 9.32
C ALA A 98 1.89 -15.08 8.73
N SER A 99 2.47 -13.89 8.73
CA SER A 99 1.87 -12.72 8.07
C SER A 99 1.91 -12.88 6.55
N ARG A 100 0.92 -12.28 5.88
CA ARG A 100 1.02 -12.05 4.43
C ARG A 100 2.19 -11.10 4.16
N ILE A 101 2.87 -11.34 3.05
CA ILE A 101 3.95 -10.48 2.56
C ILE A 101 3.52 -10.03 1.18
N THR A 102 3.46 -8.71 1.01
CA THR A 102 2.92 -8.05 -0.17
C THR A 102 3.82 -6.88 -0.53
N SER A 103 3.93 -6.55 -1.82
CA SER A 103 4.63 -5.36 -2.30
C SER A 103 3.86 -4.68 -3.41
N GLN A 104 3.87 -3.36 -3.39
CA GLN A 104 3.34 -2.52 -4.47
C GLN A 104 4.52 -1.82 -5.14
N GLU A 105 4.72 -2.09 -6.42
CA GLU A 105 5.76 -1.45 -7.21
C GLU A 105 5.13 -0.46 -8.17
N LEU A 106 5.68 0.76 -8.19
CA LEU A 106 5.24 1.79 -9.12
C LEU A 106 5.52 1.36 -10.56
N VAL A 107 4.53 1.57 -11.42
CA VAL A 107 4.64 1.45 -12.86
C VAL A 107 4.60 2.87 -13.43
N GLU A 108 5.71 3.28 -14.06
CA GLU A 108 5.79 4.59 -14.67
C GLU A 108 4.89 4.61 -15.92
N LEU A 109 3.79 5.37 -15.84
CA LEU A 109 2.85 5.55 -16.93
C LEU A 109 3.19 6.83 -17.68
N HIS A 110 3.54 6.68 -18.96
CA HIS A 110 3.79 7.79 -19.87
C HIS A 110 2.57 8.03 -20.74
N LYS A 111 2.18 9.30 -20.88
CA LYS A 111 1.15 9.70 -21.82
C LYS A 111 1.70 9.59 -23.24
N VAL A 112 1.07 8.77 -24.08
CA VAL A 112 1.49 8.55 -25.47
C VAL A 112 0.55 9.22 -26.48
N ASP A 113 -0.71 9.44 -26.08
CA ASP A 113 -1.70 10.21 -26.84
C ASP A 113 -2.61 10.98 -25.87
N GLU A 114 -3.53 11.81 -26.37
CA GLU A 114 -4.48 12.61 -25.58
C GLU A 114 -5.19 11.77 -24.50
N ASN A 115 -5.56 10.54 -24.86
CA ASN A 115 -6.36 9.63 -24.06
C ASN A 115 -5.67 8.29 -23.76
N GLU A 116 -4.37 8.15 -24.02
CA GLU A 116 -3.66 6.88 -23.89
C GLU A 116 -2.38 7.01 -23.05
N TYR A 117 -2.21 6.08 -22.11
CA TYR A 117 -1.04 5.96 -21.25
C TYR A 117 -0.46 4.55 -21.34
N ARG A 118 0.87 4.45 -21.32
CA ARG A 118 1.59 3.18 -21.40
C ARG A 118 2.65 3.11 -20.31
N GLY A 119 2.83 1.93 -19.72
CA GLY A 119 3.91 1.67 -18.79
C GLY A 119 4.38 0.24 -18.83
N THR A 120 5.63 0.02 -18.46
CA THR A 120 6.26 -1.30 -18.43
C THR A 120 6.39 -1.79 -17.00
N PHE A 121 6.06 -3.04 -16.78
CA PHE A 121 6.27 -3.74 -15.51
C PHE A 121 6.77 -5.16 -15.75
N TYR A 122 7.18 -5.88 -14.70
CA TYR A 122 7.85 -7.17 -14.84
C TYR A 122 7.27 -8.20 -13.88
N LEU A 123 6.89 -9.39 -14.36
CA LEU A 123 6.37 -10.44 -13.47
C LEU A 123 7.38 -10.89 -12.42
N ASP A 124 8.66 -10.85 -12.76
CA ASP A 124 9.80 -11.22 -11.93
C ASP A 124 10.50 -10.01 -11.30
N ARG A 125 9.75 -8.92 -11.04
CA ARG A 125 10.27 -7.71 -10.41
C ARG A 125 10.76 -7.94 -8.98
N MET A 126 10.07 -8.80 -8.23
CA MET A 126 10.43 -9.14 -6.86
C MET A 126 11.43 -10.28 -6.81
N GLN A 127 12.35 -10.24 -5.84
CA GLN A 127 13.37 -11.27 -5.65
C GLN A 127 12.86 -12.37 -4.71
N ASP A 128 12.94 -13.62 -5.15
CA ASP A 128 12.76 -14.76 -4.26
C ASP A 128 13.94 -14.88 -3.30
N GLU A 129 13.68 -14.86 -2.00
CA GLU A 129 14.70 -14.94 -0.95
C GLU A 129 14.11 -15.46 0.38
N ASP A 130 14.96 -16.02 1.25
CA ASP A 130 14.59 -16.33 2.63
C ASP A 130 14.75 -15.08 3.52
N TYR A 131 13.67 -14.33 3.67
CA TYR A 131 13.64 -13.08 4.43
C TYR A 131 13.61 -13.25 5.96
N TYR A 132 13.16 -14.42 6.45
CA TYR A 132 12.88 -14.64 7.87
C TYR A 132 13.59 -15.86 8.46
N GLY A 133 14.50 -16.49 7.70
CA GLY A 133 15.27 -17.67 8.11
C GLY A 133 14.44 -18.95 8.23
N ARG A 134 13.37 -19.08 7.43
CA ARG A 134 12.43 -20.21 7.49
C ARG A 134 12.46 -21.04 6.21
N SER A 135 12.29 -20.38 5.07
CA SER A 135 12.35 -20.95 3.73
C SER A 135 12.35 -19.80 2.70
N VAL A 136 12.62 -20.11 1.43
CA VAL A 136 12.54 -19.11 0.36
C VAL A 136 11.10 -18.66 0.17
N CYS A 137 10.86 -17.34 0.20
CA CYS A 137 9.59 -16.77 -0.20
C CYS A 137 9.51 -16.65 -1.73
N HIS A 138 8.46 -17.22 -2.30
CA HIS A 138 8.17 -17.21 -3.74
C HIS A 138 7.14 -16.14 -4.07
N TRP A 139 7.59 -15.11 -4.79
CA TRP A 139 6.76 -14.01 -5.24
C TRP A 139 5.98 -14.36 -6.50
N THR A 140 4.75 -13.85 -6.56
CA THR A 140 3.96 -13.81 -7.79
C THR A 140 3.37 -12.42 -7.94
N LEU A 141 3.34 -11.90 -9.16
CA LEU A 141 2.43 -10.81 -9.49
C LEU A 141 0.99 -11.31 -9.28
N THR A 142 0.15 -10.51 -8.64
CA THR A 142 -1.29 -10.79 -8.47
C THR A 142 -2.18 -9.85 -9.26
N GLY A 143 -1.65 -8.72 -9.72
CA GLY A 143 -2.33 -7.88 -10.70
C GLY A 143 -1.61 -6.55 -10.91
N VAL A 144 -2.15 -5.75 -11.81
CA VAL A 144 -1.63 -4.43 -12.16
C VAL A 144 -2.79 -3.46 -12.36
N GLY A 145 -2.60 -2.22 -11.96
CA GLY A 145 -3.66 -1.21 -12.00
C GLY A 145 -3.13 0.19 -12.25
N ALA A 146 -4.08 1.11 -12.41
CA ALA A 146 -3.80 2.53 -12.48
C ALA A 146 -4.74 3.31 -11.56
N MET A 147 -4.23 4.39 -11.01
CA MET A 147 -5.00 5.39 -10.29
C MET A 147 -4.94 6.71 -11.05
N LEU A 148 -6.10 7.29 -11.33
CA LEU A 148 -6.21 8.61 -11.94
C LEU A 148 -6.81 9.62 -10.96
N ARG A 149 -6.28 10.85 -10.96
CA ARG A 149 -6.87 12.02 -10.29
C ARG A 149 -6.86 13.23 -11.21
N ALA A 150 -7.96 13.99 -11.19
CA ALA A 150 -8.13 15.16 -12.04
C ALA A 150 -7.09 16.24 -11.73
N THR A 151 -6.82 16.49 -10.45
CA THR A 151 -5.79 17.42 -9.97
C THR A 151 -4.81 16.73 -9.03
N THR A 152 -3.81 17.46 -8.54
CA THR A 152 -2.88 16.99 -7.50
C THR A 152 -3.46 17.09 -6.08
N GLY A 153 -4.73 17.51 -5.93
CA GLY A 153 -5.40 17.62 -4.64
C GLY A 153 -5.68 16.25 -4.02
N GLU A 154 -5.37 16.08 -2.74
CA GLU A 154 -5.58 14.82 -2.01
C GLU A 154 -7.06 14.47 -1.81
N ALA A 155 -7.95 15.47 -1.88
CA ALA A 155 -9.39 15.27 -1.72
C ALA A 155 -10.10 14.84 -3.01
N ASP A 156 -9.40 14.83 -4.15
CA ASP A 156 -9.98 14.42 -5.44
C ASP A 156 -10.39 12.95 -5.45
N THR A 157 -11.33 12.62 -6.32
CA THR A 157 -11.71 11.23 -6.54
C THR A 157 -10.53 10.48 -7.16
N ARG A 158 -10.20 9.32 -6.58
CA ARG A 158 -9.26 8.36 -7.14
C ARG A 158 -10.03 7.37 -7.99
N PHE A 159 -9.88 7.45 -9.31
CA PHE A 159 -10.44 6.47 -10.23
C PHE A 159 -9.46 5.31 -10.35
N LEU A 160 -9.89 4.12 -9.97
CA LEU A 160 -9.04 2.95 -9.81
C LEU A 160 -9.36 1.91 -10.89
N THR A 161 -8.32 1.39 -11.53
CA THR A 161 -8.38 0.21 -12.39
C THR A 161 -7.48 -0.87 -11.80
N PHE A 162 -7.87 -2.14 -11.91
CA PHE A 162 -7.03 -3.25 -11.48
C PHE A 162 -7.34 -4.51 -12.30
N VAL A 163 -6.38 -4.92 -13.12
CA VAL A 163 -6.40 -6.17 -13.88
C VAL A 163 -5.73 -7.23 -13.01
N ASP A 164 -6.50 -8.21 -12.56
CA ASP A 164 -5.97 -9.35 -11.80
C ASP A 164 -5.20 -10.32 -12.71
N LYS A 165 -4.45 -11.22 -12.08
CA LYS A 165 -3.62 -12.21 -12.77
C LYS A 165 -4.45 -13.09 -13.71
N GLU A 166 -5.63 -13.52 -13.29
CA GLU A 166 -6.53 -14.36 -14.08
C GLU A 166 -6.97 -13.68 -15.37
N ARG A 167 -7.30 -12.38 -15.30
CA ARG A 167 -7.64 -11.56 -16.46
C ARG A 167 -6.43 -11.34 -17.37
N MET A 168 -5.24 -11.12 -16.78
CA MET A 168 -3.98 -11.03 -17.55
C MET A 168 -3.68 -12.32 -18.30
N GLU A 169 -3.82 -13.48 -17.66
CA GLU A 169 -3.54 -14.80 -18.27
C GLU A 169 -4.53 -15.18 -19.38
N SER A 170 -5.72 -14.56 -19.38
CA SER A 170 -6.74 -14.74 -20.41
C SER A 170 -6.73 -13.65 -21.49
N ASP A 171 -5.72 -12.75 -21.48
CA ASP A 171 -5.59 -11.61 -22.38
C ASP A 171 -6.88 -10.75 -22.47
N SER A 172 -7.63 -10.67 -21.37
CA SER A 172 -8.94 -10.04 -21.36
C SER A 172 -8.83 -8.56 -20.95
N PRO A 173 -9.33 -7.61 -21.77
CA PRO A 173 -9.34 -6.20 -21.41
C PRO A 173 -10.26 -5.93 -20.22
N LEU A 174 -9.90 -4.97 -19.36
CA LEU A 174 -10.77 -4.45 -18.31
C LEU A 174 -11.32 -3.09 -18.72
N THR A 175 -12.63 -2.98 -18.93
CA THR A 175 -13.29 -1.68 -19.15
C THR A 175 -14.16 -1.35 -17.95
N LEU A 176 -13.89 -0.20 -17.33
CA LEU A 176 -14.64 0.29 -16.18
C LEU A 176 -15.28 1.62 -16.52
N TYR A 177 -16.54 1.76 -16.17
CA TYR A 177 -17.33 2.97 -16.36
C TYR A 177 -17.46 3.71 -15.04
N TYR A 178 -17.41 5.04 -15.09
CA TYR A 178 -17.45 5.92 -13.92
C TYR A 178 -18.41 7.08 -14.17
N PRO A 179 -19.25 7.46 -13.19
CA PRO A 179 -20.11 8.63 -13.32
C PRO A 179 -19.33 9.94 -13.40
N ASN A 180 -19.72 10.82 -14.31
CA ASN A 180 -19.13 12.17 -14.43
C ASN A 180 -19.37 13.00 -13.16
N LEU A 181 -20.45 12.71 -12.41
CA LEU A 181 -20.80 13.39 -11.17
C LEU A 181 -19.69 13.34 -10.11
N ILE A 182 -18.86 12.29 -10.10
CA ILE A 182 -17.76 12.14 -9.13
C ILE A 182 -16.44 12.72 -9.64
N TYR A 183 -16.44 13.38 -10.81
CA TYR A 183 -15.29 14.10 -11.37
C TYR A 183 -15.44 15.62 -11.16
N PRO A 184 -14.37 16.34 -10.76
CA PRO A 184 -13.07 15.84 -10.33
C PRO A 184 -13.09 15.22 -8.92
N ARG A 185 -14.16 15.46 -8.17
CA ARG A 185 -14.32 15.10 -6.76
C ARG A 185 -15.77 14.75 -6.46
N ALA A 186 -15.98 13.70 -5.65
CA ALA A 186 -17.28 13.41 -5.07
C ALA A 186 -17.63 14.41 -3.95
N ASP A 187 -18.87 14.91 -3.94
CA ASP A 187 -19.30 15.97 -3.00
C ASP A 187 -19.31 15.54 -1.53
N THR A 188 -19.52 14.25 -1.26
CA THR A 188 -19.79 13.74 0.09
C THR A 188 -18.58 13.10 0.76
N VAL A 189 -17.59 12.67 -0.02
CA VAL A 189 -16.44 11.90 0.48
C VAL A 189 -15.16 12.44 -0.17
N ALA A 190 -14.30 13.06 0.65
CA ALA A 190 -12.96 13.41 0.21
C ALA A 190 -12.12 12.16 -0.05
N ASN A 191 -11.27 12.20 -1.07
CA ASN A 191 -10.38 11.09 -1.45
C ASN A 191 -11.14 9.79 -1.79
N PHE A 192 -12.35 9.95 -2.36
CA PHE A 192 -13.22 8.84 -2.72
C PHE A 192 -12.53 7.89 -3.71
N GLY A 193 -12.46 6.60 -3.37
CA GLY A 193 -11.93 5.57 -4.26
C GLY A 193 -13.05 5.00 -5.13
N ALA A 194 -13.10 5.42 -6.39
CA ALA A 194 -14.06 4.93 -7.35
C ALA A 194 -13.47 3.70 -8.08
N SER A 195 -14.06 2.53 -7.85
CA SER A 195 -13.68 1.29 -8.55
C SER A 195 -14.31 1.17 -9.93
N GLY A 196 -15.38 1.92 -10.21
CA GLY A 196 -16.15 1.82 -11.46
C GLY A 196 -16.96 0.53 -11.54
N GLU A 197 -17.69 0.36 -12.64
CA GLU A 197 -18.46 -0.85 -12.95
C GLU A 197 -18.12 -1.34 -14.36
N GLU A 198 -18.04 -2.66 -14.57
CA GLU A 198 -17.87 -3.22 -15.93
C GLU A 198 -19.17 -3.19 -16.74
N ASP A 199 -20.32 -3.28 -16.07
CA ASP A 199 -21.64 -3.15 -16.67
C ASP A 199 -22.30 -1.82 -16.28
N PRO A 200 -22.42 -0.85 -17.22
CA PRO A 200 -23.11 0.41 -17.00
C PRO A 200 -24.55 0.27 -16.51
N SER A 201 -25.19 -0.88 -16.75
CA SER A 201 -26.56 -1.14 -16.28
C SER A 201 -26.66 -1.19 -14.74
N GLY A 202 -25.54 -1.36 -14.03
CA GLY A 202 -25.46 -1.24 -12.58
C GLY A 202 -25.75 0.17 -12.05
N TYR A 203 -25.57 1.20 -12.88
CA TYR A 203 -25.92 2.58 -12.52
C TYR A 203 -27.41 2.87 -12.72
N SER A 204 -27.94 3.81 -11.93
CA SER A 204 -29.27 4.39 -12.15
C SER A 204 -29.35 5.03 -13.54
N GLU A 205 -30.53 4.97 -14.17
CA GLU A 205 -30.74 5.47 -15.54
C GLU A 205 -30.21 6.90 -15.75
N ASP A 206 -30.44 7.80 -14.79
CA ASP A 206 -29.98 9.20 -14.84
C ASP A 206 -28.45 9.37 -14.94
N LEU A 207 -27.67 8.36 -14.53
CA LEU A 207 -26.20 8.39 -14.59
C LEU A 207 -25.64 7.75 -15.85
N ARG A 208 -26.41 6.89 -16.54
CA ARG A 208 -25.91 6.09 -17.68
C ARG A 208 -25.53 6.94 -18.89
N ASP A 209 -26.17 8.09 -19.07
CA ASP A 209 -25.88 9.03 -20.16
C ASP A 209 -24.68 9.94 -19.86
N ALA A 210 -24.15 9.90 -18.64
CA ALA A 210 -23.06 10.75 -18.16
C ALA A 210 -21.95 9.90 -17.51
N LEU A 211 -21.46 8.92 -18.26
CA LEU A 211 -20.34 8.07 -17.88
C LEU A 211 -19.13 8.38 -18.76
N PHE A 212 -17.95 8.29 -18.16
CA PHE A 212 -16.70 8.10 -18.88
C PHE A 212 -16.15 6.71 -18.58
N SER A 213 -15.24 6.21 -19.39
CA SER A 213 -14.65 4.90 -19.16
C SER A 213 -13.13 4.90 -19.24
N THR A 214 -12.55 3.93 -18.54
CA THR A 214 -11.17 3.50 -18.72
C THR A 214 -11.17 2.11 -19.30
N THR A 215 -10.27 1.83 -20.24
CA THR A 215 -9.97 0.48 -20.71
C THR A 215 -8.50 0.20 -20.42
N THR A 216 -8.23 -0.81 -19.61
CA THR A 216 -6.88 -1.28 -19.29
C THR A 216 -6.64 -2.61 -20.01
N THR A 217 -5.56 -2.69 -20.76
CA THR A 217 -5.06 -3.92 -21.38
C THR A 217 -3.65 -4.19 -20.90
N VAL A 218 -3.30 -5.48 -20.86
CA VAL A 218 -1.98 -5.94 -20.47
C VAL A 218 -1.50 -6.88 -21.55
N GLN A 219 -0.29 -6.64 -22.05
CA GLN A 219 0.30 -7.44 -23.11
C GLN A 219 1.75 -7.79 -22.78
N LYS A 220 2.15 -9.01 -23.11
CA LYS A 220 3.55 -9.44 -22.96
C LYS A 220 4.44 -8.67 -23.92
N LEU A 221 5.55 -8.13 -23.42
CA LEU A 221 6.55 -7.53 -24.30
C LEU A 221 7.30 -8.66 -25.03
N VAL A 222 7.25 -8.63 -26.36
CA VAL A 222 8.04 -9.55 -27.18
C VAL A 222 9.47 -9.00 -27.23
N PRO A 223 10.50 -9.84 -26.98
CA PRO A 223 11.91 -9.44 -27.14
C PRO A 223 12.26 -8.98 -28.56
#